data_AF-A0A9E4H6M5-F1
#
_entry.id   AF-A0A9E4H6M5-F1
#
_cell.length_a   1.000
_cell.length_b   1.000
_cell.length_c   1.000
_cell.angle_alpha   90.00
_cell.angle_beta   90.00
_cell.angle_gamma   90.00
#
_symmetry.space_group_name_H-M   'P 1'
#
loop_
_entity.id
_entity.type
_entity.pdbx_description
1 polymer ?
#
loop_
_entity_poly.entity_id
_entity_poly.type
_entity_poly.pdbx_seq_one_letter_code
_entity_poly.pdbx_strand_id
1 'polypeptide(L)'
;MRTLNPIVAEYAGQVDFYLVAFNESAATLENYIEENDFSNMTAAQPVGSMLQDLKIVSQSSMIAMDANGVITFRKGYGRGGDADTLNGEFQRLAQ
;
A
#
# COMPACT_ATOMS: atom_id res chain seq x y z
N MET A 1 -3.02 -9.25 -3.07
CA MET A 1 -3.49 -8.58 -1.85
C MET A 1 -3.79 -9.55 -0.71
N ARG A 2 -4.47 -10.70 -0.91
CA ARG A 2 -4.70 -11.66 0.19
C ARG A 2 -3.44 -12.12 0.94
N THR A 3 -2.31 -12.28 0.26
CA THR A 3 -1.01 -12.62 0.89
C THR A 3 -0.39 -11.49 1.71
N LEU A 4 -0.84 -10.24 1.52
CA LEU A 4 -0.37 -9.07 2.26
C LEU A 4 -1.08 -8.89 3.59
N ASN A 5 -2.32 -9.38 3.73
CA ASN A 5 -3.12 -9.14 4.94
C ASN A 5 -2.41 -9.51 6.25
N PRO A 6 -1.86 -10.74 6.41
CA PRO A 6 -1.22 -11.11 7.66
C PRO A 6 0.01 -10.26 7.97
N ILE A 7 0.77 -9.86 6.93
CA ILE A 7 1.97 -9.03 7.09
C ILE A 7 1.55 -7.62 7.52
N VAL A 8 0.55 -7.03 6.86
CA VAL A 8 0.05 -5.69 7.20
C VAL A 8 -0.48 -5.63 8.64
N ALA A 9 -1.18 -6.68 9.09
CA ALA A 9 -1.65 -6.76 10.47
C ALA A 9 -0.51 -6.81 11.50
N GLU A 10 0.62 -7.43 11.18
CA GLU A 10 1.81 -7.48 12.06
C GLU A 10 2.42 -6.09 12.30
N TYR A 11 2.39 -5.22 11.29
CA TYR A 11 2.94 -3.86 11.36
C TYR A 11 1.88 -2.79 11.63
N ALA A 12 0.66 -3.18 12.00
CA ALA A 12 -0.41 -2.26 12.35
C ALA A 12 0.04 -1.36 13.52
N GLY A 13 -0.09 -0.04 13.35
CA GLY A 13 0.33 0.97 14.32
C GLY A 13 1.83 1.28 14.33
N GLN A 14 2.63 0.62 13.50
CA GLN A 14 4.05 0.94 13.27
C GLN A 14 4.27 1.55 11.88
N VAL A 15 3.50 1.08 10.89
CA VAL A 15 3.54 1.57 9.51
C VAL A 15 2.13 1.96 9.08
N ASP A 16 1.99 3.13 8.47
CA ASP A 16 0.72 3.57 7.91
C ASP A 16 0.50 2.96 6.52
N PHE A 17 -0.61 2.24 6.36
CA PHE A 17 -0.98 1.60 5.10
C PHE A 17 -2.14 2.33 4.44
N TYR A 18 -1.99 2.62 3.15
CA TYR A 18 -3.01 3.30 2.36
C TYR A 18 -3.42 2.46 1.14
N LEU A 19 -4.73 2.27 0.97
CA LEU A 19 -5.30 1.73 -0.25
C LEU A 19 -5.76 2.89 -1.14
N VAL A 20 -5.11 3.03 -2.30
CA VAL A 20 -5.37 4.14 -3.23
C VAL A 20 -5.97 3.60 -4.52
N ALA A 21 -7.11 4.14 -4.93
CA ALA A 21 -7.71 3.89 -6.24
C ALA A 21 -7.97 5.20 -6.97
N PHE A 22 -7.79 5.18 -8.30
CA PHE A 22 -8.01 6.34 -9.17
C PHE A 22 -9.43 6.40 -9.73
N ASN A 23 -10.04 5.25 -9.95
CA ASN A 23 -11.32 5.11 -10.66
C ASN A 23 -12.47 4.65 -9.75
N GLU A 24 -12.22 4.54 -8.44
CA GLU A 24 -13.20 4.11 -7.45
C GLU A 24 -13.31 5.16 -6.36
N SER A 25 -14.50 5.31 -5.78
CA SER A 25 -14.73 6.27 -4.70
C SER A 25 -14.10 5.80 -3.38
N ALA A 26 -13.88 6.72 -2.43
CA ALA A 26 -13.43 6.37 -1.09
C ALA A 26 -14.39 5.37 -0.40
N ALA A 27 -15.71 5.56 -0.53
CA ALA A 27 -16.71 4.64 0.02
C ALA A 27 -16.63 3.23 -0.61
N THR A 28 -16.30 3.14 -1.90
CA THR A 28 -16.06 1.84 -2.56
C THR A 28 -14.84 1.13 -1.97
N LEU A 29 -13.77 1.89 -1.71
CA LEU A 29 -12.55 1.35 -1.09
C LEU A 29 -12.78 0.94 0.37
N GLU A 30 -13.57 1.70 1.13
CA GLU A 30 -13.94 1.37 2.51
C GLU A 30 -14.71 0.04 2.56
N ASN A 31 -15.73 -0.13 1.70
CA ASN A 31 -16.44 -1.39 1.58
C ASN A 31 -15.49 -2.54 1.22
N TYR A 32 -14.55 -2.30 0.29
CA TYR A 32 -13.57 -3.31 -0.10
C TYR A 32 -12.64 -3.71 1.07
N ILE A 33 -12.24 -2.74 1.90
CA ILE A 33 -11.44 -2.97 3.11
C ILE A 33 -12.21 -3.84 4.11
N GLU A 34 -13.49 -3.53 4.35
CA GLU A 34 -14.35 -4.30 5.24
C GLU A 34 -14.58 -5.73 4.73
N GLU A 35 -14.91 -5.90 3.45
CA GLU A 35 -15.20 -7.19 2.83
C GLU A 35 -13.99 -8.14 2.81
N ASN A 36 -12.76 -7.61 2.86
CA ASN A 36 -11.53 -8.39 2.75
C ASN A 36 -10.69 -8.38 4.03
N ASP A 37 -11.23 -7.86 5.14
CA ASP A 37 -10.57 -7.78 6.45
C ASP A 37 -9.21 -7.06 6.40
N PHE A 38 -9.15 -5.95 5.65
CA PHE A 38 -7.96 -5.08 5.53
C PHE A 38 -8.03 -3.89 6.50
N SER A 39 -8.64 -4.06 7.68
CA SER A 39 -9.00 -2.98 8.61
C SER A 39 -7.83 -2.08 9.07
N ASN A 40 -6.59 -2.55 8.90
CA ASN A 40 -5.37 -1.78 9.17
C ASN A 40 -4.95 -0.84 8.04
N MET A 41 -5.71 -0.76 6.95
CA MET A 41 -5.48 0.15 5.82
C MET A 41 -6.47 1.30 5.84
N THR A 42 -6.01 2.48 5.41
CA THR A 42 -6.86 3.65 5.19
C THR A 42 -7.19 3.78 3.70
N ALA A 43 -8.47 3.92 3.37
CA ALA A 43 -8.90 4.27 2.01
C ALA A 43 -8.48 5.71 1.68
N ALA A 44 -7.84 5.91 0.53
CA ALA A 44 -7.37 7.22 0.10
C ALA A 44 -7.59 7.43 -1.40
N GLN A 45 -7.71 8.70 -1.78
CA GLN A 45 -7.84 9.12 -3.18
C GLN A 45 -6.57 9.86 -3.61
N PRO A 46 -6.09 9.64 -4.84
CA PRO A 46 -4.98 10.40 -5.37
C PRO A 46 -5.40 11.86 -5.56
N VAL A 47 -4.48 12.79 -5.28
CA VAL A 47 -4.71 14.23 -5.46
C VAL A 47 -3.85 14.75 -6.61
N GLY A 48 -4.47 15.53 -7.52
CA GLY A 48 -3.76 16.17 -8.63
C GLY A 48 -2.97 15.18 -9.50
N SER A 49 -1.70 15.48 -9.74
CA SER A 49 -0.77 14.67 -10.53
C SER A 49 -0.04 13.58 -9.74
N MET A 50 -0.41 13.32 -8.47
CA MET A 50 0.32 12.43 -7.56
C MET A 50 0.71 11.08 -8.18
N LEU A 51 -0.20 10.40 -8.87
CA LEU A 51 0.11 9.11 -9.50
C LEU A 51 1.16 9.24 -10.61
N GLN A 52 1.11 10.32 -11.39
CA GLN A 52 2.09 10.60 -12.46
C GLN A 52 3.45 10.99 -11.88
N ASP A 53 3.48 11.84 -10.85
CA ASP A 53 4.70 12.26 -10.16
C ASP A 53 5.39 11.07 -9.49
N LEU A 54 4.57 10.18 -8.92
CA LEU A 54 4.99 8.89 -8.41
C LEU A 54 5.16 7.85 -9.51
N LYS A 55 5.08 8.16 -10.81
CA LYS A 55 5.29 7.19 -11.91
C LYS A 55 4.49 5.88 -11.75
N ILE A 56 3.28 5.96 -11.21
CA ILE A 56 2.33 4.84 -11.08
C ILE A 56 1.50 4.80 -12.36
N VAL A 57 1.91 3.92 -13.27
CA VAL A 57 1.29 3.77 -14.61
C VAL A 57 0.47 2.49 -14.77
N SER A 58 0.49 1.63 -13.75
CA SER A 58 -0.22 0.35 -13.73
C SER A 58 -0.98 0.15 -12.44
N GLN A 59 -2.11 -0.56 -12.52
CA GLN A 59 -2.85 -1.03 -11.36
C GLN A 59 -2.00 -1.96 -10.47
N SER A 60 -2.43 -2.15 -9.23
CA SER A 60 -1.78 -3.02 -8.23
C SER A 60 -0.30 -2.70 -8.00
N SER A 61 0.05 -1.41 -8.08
CA SER A 61 1.37 -0.94 -7.72
C SER A 61 1.45 -0.74 -6.20
N MET A 62 2.62 -0.98 -5.63
CA MET A 62 2.94 -0.72 -4.23
C MET A 62 4.16 0.17 -4.16
N ILE A 63 4.10 1.17 -3.31
CA ILE A 63 5.21 2.05 -2.98
C ILE A 63 5.35 2.02 -1.45
N ALA A 64 6.59 2.10 -0.98
CA ALA A 64 6.87 2.31 0.42
C ALA A 64 7.77 3.54 0.56
N MET A 65 7.48 4.35 1.56
CA MET A 65 8.17 5.60 1.83
C MET A 65 8.58 5.62 3.29
N ASP A 66 9.80 6.08 3.58
CA ASP A 66 10.24 6.29 4.96
C ASP A 66 9.67 7.59 5.56
N ALA A 67 9.97 7.83 6.84
CA ALA A 67 9.52 9.02 7.56
C ALA A 67 10.05 10.35 6.99
N ASN A 68 11.07 10.33 6.12
CA ASN A 68 11.59 11.50 5.42
C ASN A 68 10.92 11.70 4.04
N GLY A 69 9.96 10.85 3.67
CA GLY A 69 9.29 10.88 2.38
C GLY A 69 10.13 10.29 1.24
N VAL A 70 11.21 9.56 1.54
CA VAL A 70 12.03 8.91 0.52
C VAL A 70 11.37 7.59 0.11
N ILE A 71 11.17 7.40 -1.20
CA ILE A 71 10.70 6.11 -1.74
C ILE A 71 11.82 5.09 -1.63
N THR A 72 11.60 4.07 -0.81
CA THR A 72 12.58 3.02 -0.49
C THR A 72 12.25 1.71 -1.20
N PHE A 73 10.98 1.53 -1.54
CA PHE A 73 10.50 0.37 -2.26
C PHE A 73 9.44 0.75 -3.29
N ARG A 74 9.47 0.06 -4.43
CA ARG A 74 8.49 0.20 -5.51
C ARG A 74 8.28 -1.12 -6.22
N LYS A 75 7.02 -1.43 -6.47
CA LYS A 75 6.60 -2.64 -7.17
C LYS A 75 5.39 -2.38 -8.06
N GLY A 76 5.38 -3.00 -9.23
CA GLY A 76 4.26 -2.98 -10.18
C GLY A 76 3.64 -4.38 -10.35
N TYR A 77 2.50 -4.44 -11.04
CA TYR A 77 1.82 -5.70 -11.38
C TYR A 77 2.74 -6.70 -12.11
N GLY A 78 2.66 -7.98 -11.75
CA GLY A 78 3.41 -9.07 -12.40
C GLY A 78 4.87 -9.27 -11.95
N ARG A 79 5.43 -8.33 -11.18
CA ARG A 79 6.72 -8.55 -10.49
C ARG A 79 6.41 -8.98 -9.06
N GLY A 80 6.31 -10.29 -8.82
CA GLY A 80 6.17 -10.84 -7.48
C GLY A 80 7.28 -10.29 -6.58
N GLY A 81 6.87 -9.81 -5.41
CA GLY A 81 7.74 -9.58 -4.27
C GLY A 81 7.21 -10.63 -3.32
N ASP A 82 8.05 -11.61 -3.02
CA ASP A 82 7.74 -12.62 -2.03
C ASP A 82 7.42 -11.96 -0.69
N ALA A 83 6.77 -12.74 0.18
CA ALA A 83 6.42 -12.28 1.52
C ALA A 83 7.67 -11.77 2.27
N ASP A 84 8.83 -12.39 2.05
CA ASP A 84 10.08 -12.06 2.72
C ASP A 84 10.59 -10.66 2.38
N THR A 85 10.58 -10.28 1.09
CA THR A 85 10.98 -8.94 0.65
C THR A 85 10.06 -7.87 1.25
N LEU A 86 8.76 -8.13 1.27
CA LEU A 86 7.77 -7.20 1.84
C LEU A 86 7.93 -7.08 3.34
N ASN A 87 8.17 -8.20 4.03
CA ASN A 87 8.40 -8.23 5.46
C ASN A 87 9.66 -7.44 5.83
N GLY A 88 10.78 -7.67 5.13
CA GLY A 88 12.02 -6.94 5.37
C GLY A 88 11.88 -5.43 5.15
N GLU A 89 11.10 -5.00 4.15
CA GLU A 89 10.82 -3.58 3.94
C GLU A 89 9.95 -2.99 5.05
N PHE A 90 8.92 -3.70 5.51
CA PHE A 90 8.07 -3.20 6.60
C PHE A 90 8.82 -3.15 7.94
N GLN A 91 9.70 -4.11 8.22
CA GLN A 91 10.62 -4.05 9.38
C GLN A 91 11.54 -2.83 9.34
N ARG A 92 11.99 -2.44 8.14
CA ARG A 92 12.82 -1.26 7.96
C ARG A 92 12.03 0.04 8.18
N LEU A 93 10.75 0.05 7.81
CA LEU A 93 9.85 1.20 7.98
C LEU A 93 9.33 1.37 9.41
N ALA A 94 9.24 0.28 10.17
CA ALA A 94 8.78 0.29 11.55
C ALA A 94 9.83 0.79 12.58
N GLN A 95 11.02 1.19 12.12
CA GLN A 95 12.13 1.72 12.94
C GLN A 95 12.13 3.24 12.97
#